data_AF-A0A1H2V0W4-F1
#
_entry.id   AF-A0A1H2V0W4-F1
#
_cell.length_a   1.000
_cell.length_b   1.000
_cell.length_c   1.000
_cell.angle_alpha   90.00
_cell.angle_beta   90.00
_cell.angle_gamma   90.00
#
_symmetry.space_group_name_H-M   'P 1'
#
loop_
_entity.id
_entity.type
_entity.pdbx_description
1 polymer ?
#
loop_
_entity_poly.entity_id
_entity_poly.type
_entity_poly.pdbx_seq_one_letter_code
_entity_poly.pdbx_strand_id
1 'polypeptide(L)'
;MKRLRNLLPVLLVAILAYQCTSEETENNQTENLEKEKELEIEEIAFESFRQEPFYSALSDHLDFEPIDGNTLKGKKKHKFNIHKKHVKKISKKSVDYTSFTFYMTDDDLEDPTILQNLMVVKRKNELEVYRFFYGGAEKGTLPHDYNMAQNTTFEKLLDFDMDEMGSLASKEPCLMDDPDCNGGGGNNGGVYCYNVEVYISYACSGNGATGTHYHDSDCNCTDGNGSCSSPYTDYQNEMFCTSDSSSNGAAQEYVSENNFGGGGTSYTSEGSDILISSVVENNMPEGADPLAYKIGLNTATPVYNWFIAANNEAFYELVGEFMEMNGSSVETRTLAQNVINSRYAHTCVSPFPFVKYPTGSNYHILYPKLTQYLKSQLPNVANIPKITNAIHQFTQLPINQIQNDLQWGKGPEVHIAQLDNYPDCNTCTEDTVGYFDKPENPNKIFLDIDYVAQLENGTLIENDNDAAIFFLGTTILHEYVHYGDYNNGFDYPGEEGRKFEIMVYGNNVQPDNARLILNKINN
;
A
#
# COMPACT_ATOMS: atom_id res chain seq x y z
N MET A 1 4.83 -13.80 14.12
CA MET A 1 3.88 -12.77 13.64
C MET A 1 4.16 -11.35 14.15
N LYS A 2 4.37 -11.08 15.46
CA LYS A 2 4.52 -9.68 15.95
C LYS A 2 5.65 -8.85 15.28
N ARG A 3 6.81 -9.41 14.89
CA ARG A 3 7.87 -8.66 14.16
C ARG A 3 7.51 -8.22 12.72
N LEU A 4 6.46 -8.77 12.06
CA LEU A 4 6.01 -8.23 10.76
C LEU A 4 5.44 -6.81 10.88
N ARG A 5 4.88 -6.44 12.05
CA ARG A 5 4.32 -5.10 12.29
C ARG A 5 5.35 -3.97 12.29
N ASN A 6 6.64 -4.26 12.39
CA ASN A 6 7.69 -3.23 12.31
C ASN A 6 8.30 -3.13 10.90
N LEU A 7 8.14 -4.18 10.08
CA LEU A 7 8.58 -4.17 8.69
C LEU A 7 7.52 -3.64 7.73
N LEU A 8 6.22 -3.87 8.00
CA LEU A 8 5.16 -3.35 7.15
C LEU A 8 5.15 -1.80 7.10
N PRO A 9 5.27 -1.06 8.22
CA PRO A 9 5.37 0.41 8.19
C PRO A 9 6.69 0.88 7.59
N VAL A 10 7.82 0.19 7.79
CA VAL A 10 9.10 0.60 7.17
C VAL A 10 9.13 0.30 5.67
N LEU A 11 8.43 -0.73 5.19
CA LEU A 11 8.28 -1.03 3.77
C LEU A 11 7.23 -0.10 3.12
N LEU A 12 6.10 0.18 3.79
CA LEU A 12 5.16 1.20 3.34
C LEU A 12 5.78 2.60 3.36
N VAL A 13 6.50 3.00 4.42
CA VAL A 13 7.22 4.28 4.49
C VAL A 13 8.38 4.30 3.50
N ALA A 14 9.03 3.18 3.18
CA ALA A 14 9.98 3.16 2.05
C ALA A 14 9.27 3.34 0.69
N ILE A 15 8.06 2.81 0.51
CA ILE A 15 7.25 2.94 -0.71
C ILE A 15 6.58 4.33 -0.81
N LEU A 16 6.22 4.95 0.32
CA LEU A 16 5.57 6.26 0.44
C LEU A 16 6.57 7.42 0.51
N ALA A 17 7.71 7.26 1.19
CA ALA A 17 8.80 8.25 1.16
C ALA A 17 9.56 8.23 -0.17
N TYR A 18 9.56 7.11 -0.90
CA TYR A 18 9.96 7.08 -2.32
C TYR A 18 8.99 7.88 -3.22
N GLN A 19 7.81 8.28 -2.71
CA GLN A 19 6.86 9.16 -3.38
C GLN A 19 6.88 10.59 -2.79
N CYS A 20 7.89 10.95 -1.98
CA CYS A 20 8.05 12.29 -1.40
C CYS A 20 9.49 12.82 -1.53
N THR A 21 9.95 13.02 -2.77
CA THR A 21 11.15 13.83 -3.07
C THR A 21 10.88 14.84 -4.19
N SER A 22 10.82 16.11 -3.80
CA SER A 22 10.97 17.36 -4.59
C SER A 22 10.20 17.55 -5.91
N GLU A 23 9.26 18.50 -5.88
CA GLU A 23 9.42 19.69 -6.72
C GLU A 23 9.88 20.84 -5.81
N GLU A 24 11.02 21.47 -6.12
CA GLU A 24 11.43 22.73 -5.48
C GLU A 24 10.67 23.91 -6.08
N THR A 25 10.31 24.88 -5.25
CA THR A 25 10.02 26.24 -5.72
C THR A 25 11.32 26.98 -6.04
N GLU A 26 11.46 27.48 -7.27
CA GLU A 26 12.58 28.36 -7.62
C GLU A 26 12.58 29.62 -6.74
N ASN A 27 13.52 29.74 -5.80
CA ASN A 27 14.53 30.82 -5.77
C ASN A 27 15.53 30.72 -4.59
N ASN A 28 16.82 30.64 -4.94
CA ASN A 28 17.98 31.10 -4.15
C ASN A 28 18.25 30.50 -2.75
N GLN A 29 18.79 29.27 -2.70
CA GLN A 29 20.08 29.01 -1.99
C GLN A 29 20.70 27.64 -2.35
N THR A 30 21.43 27.60 -3.46
CA THR A 30 22.18 26.41 -3.90
C THR A 30 23.49 26.27 -3.10
N GLU A 31 23.68 25.16 -2.35
CA GLU A 31 24.99 24.47 -2.20
C GLU A 31 25.00 23.17 -1.35
N ASN A 32 23.88 22.67 -0.78
CA ASN A 32 23.96 21.55 0.20
C ASN A 32 22.96 20.37 0.08
N LEU A 33 22.19 20.23 -1.01
CA LEU A 33 21.13 19.20 -1.14
C LEU A 33 21.38 18.12 -2.20
N GLU A 34 22.59 18.01 -2.74
CA GLU A 34 22.94 17.09 -3.83
C GLU A 34 23.29 15.64 -3.37
N LYS A 35 22.67 15.13 -2.29
CA LYS A 35 23.08 13.86 -1.64
C LYS A 35 21.99 12.89 -1.16
N GLU A 36 20.74 13.04 -1.60
CA GLU A 36 19.79 11.92 -1.50
C GLU A 36 20.10 10.86 -2.56
N LYS A 37 20.60 9.70 -2.12
CA LYS A 37 21.12 8.65 -3.00
C LYS A 37 20.01 7.72 -3.49
N GLU A 38 20.01 7.47 -4.79
CA GLU A 38 19.13 6.55 -5.50
C GLU A 38 19.16 5.12 -4.94
N LEU A 39 18.08 4.37 -5.21
CA LEU A 39 18.02 2.92 -5.05
C LEU A 39 18.68 2.25 -6.27
N GLU A 40 19.74 1.49 -6.03
CA GLU A 40 20.45 0.77 -7.09
C GLU A 40 19.86 -0.65 -7.21
N ILE A 41 19.27 -0.97 -8.37
CA ILE A 41 18.74 -2.30 -8.70
C ILE A 41 19.62 -2.93 -9.78
N GLU A 42 20.14 -4.12 -9.51
CA GLU A 42 21.06 -4.86 -10.38
C GLU A 42 20.60 -6.33 -10.49
N GLU A 43 20.62 -6.90 -11.70
CA GLU A 43 20.52 -8.35 -11.89
C GLU A 43 21.92 -8.94 -11.90
N ILE A 44 22.24 -9.77 -10.90
CA ILE A 44 23.58 -10.32 -10.69
C ILE A 44 23.62 -11.83 -10.99
N ALA A 45 24.80 -12.32 -11.34
CA ALA A 45 25.03 -13.77 -11.36
C ALA A 45 24.98 -14.35 -9.94
N PHE A 46 24.45 -15.56 -9.79
CA PHE A 46 24.43 -16.28 -8.50
C PHE A 46 25.85 -16.45 -7.92
N GLU A 47 26.86 -16.60 -8.76
CA GLU A 47 28.29 -16.63 -8.38
C GLU A 47 28.74 -15.35 -7.66
N SER A 48 28.18 -14.19 -7.99
CA SER A 48 28.45 -12.92 -7.32
C SER A 48 27.82 -12.87 -5.93
N PHE A 49 26.59 -13.37 -5.79
CA PHE A 49 25.95 -13.55 -4.47
C PHE A 49 26.75 -14.49 -3.57
N ARG A 50 27.36 -15.54 -4.13
CA ARG A 50 28.24 -16.46 -3.38
C ARG A 50 29.53 -15.83 -2.85
N GLN A 51 29.89 -14.61 -3.28
CA GLN A 51 31.00 -13.84 -2.72
C GLN A 51 30.59 -12.89 -1.59
N GLU A 52 29.28 -12.75 -1.29
CA GLU A 52 28.82 -11.90 -0.20
C GLU A 52 29.27 -12.49 1.15
N PRO A 53 29.79 -11.69 2.11
CA PRO A 53 30.42 -12.21 3.33
C PRO A 53 29.53 -13.11 4.19
N PHE A 54 28.22 -12.91 4.16
CA PHE A 54 27.23 -13.68 4.92
C PHE A 54 26.81 -14.99 4.22
N TYR A 55 27.28 -15.26 2.99
CA TYR A 55 26.86 -16.45 2.23
C TYR A 55 27.23 -17.76 2.91
N SER A 56 28.40 -17.84 3.58
CA SER A 56 28.85 -19.04 4.31
C SER A 56 27.85 -19.40 5.41
N ALA A 57 27.59 -18.46 6.31
CA ALA A 57 26.58 -18.52 7.35
C ALA A 57 25.19 -18.93 6.84
N LEU A 58 24.77 -18.38 5.70
CA LEU A 58 23.50 -18.73 5.07
C LEU A 58 23.51 -20.17 4.55
N SER A 59 24.59 -20.62 3.91
CA SER A 59 24.74 -21.98 3.36
C SER A 59 24.88 -23.08 4.43
N ASP A 60 25.29 -22.71 5.64
CA ASP A 60 25.26 -23.62 6.79
C ASP A 60 23.81 -23.95 7.21
N HIS A 61 22.88 -23.02 7.02
CA HIS A 61 21.46 -23.18 7.38
C HIS A 61 20.56 -23.59 6.21
N LEU A 62 20.86 -23.17 4.98
CA LEU A 62 20.08 -23.44 3.77
C LEU A 62 20.94 -24.22 2.76
N ASP A 63 20.46 -25.38 2.33
CA ASP A 63 21.20 -26.24 1.38
C ASP A 63 20.93 -25.79 -0.07
N PHE A 64 21.78 -24.90 -0.57
CA PHE A 64 21.69 -24.36 -1.93
C PHE A 64 22.31 -25.33 -2.95
N GLU A 65 21.63 -26.44 -3.26
CA GLU A 65 22.08 -27.35 -4.31
C GLU A 65 21.85 -26.76 -5.73
N PRO A 66 22.88 -26.76 -6.60
CA PRO A 66 22.71 -26.40 -8.00
C PRO A 66 21.84 -27.41 -8.77
N ILE A 67 20.84 -26.95 -9.52
CA ILE A 67 20.17 -27.77 -10.55
C ILE A 67 21.12 -28.01 -11.73
N ASP A 68 22.06 -28.95 -11.57
CA ASP A 68 22.90 -29.52 -12.64
C ASP A 68 23.17 -31.02 -12.35
N GLY A 69 22.08 -31.78 -12.16
CA GLY A 69 22.00 -33.25 -12.26
C GLY A 69 23.11 -34.11 -11.64
N ASN A 70 23.04 -34.39 -10.33
CA ASN A 70 23.12 -35.74 -9.71
C ASN A 70 23.13 -35.66 -8.17
N THR A 71 22.16 -36.27 -7.51
CA THR A 71 21.89 -36.10 -6.07
C THR A 71 22.75 -36.98 -5.16
N LEU A 72 23.20 -36.44 -4.03
CA LEU A 72 23.68 -37.20 -2.86
C LEU A 72 22.73 -37.04 -1.67
N LYS A 73 22.61 -38.09 -0.84
CA LYS A 73 21.73 -38.10 0.34
C LYS A 73 22.53 -37.79 1.63
N GLY A 74 22.33 -36.59 2.16
CA GLY A 74 22.74 -36.17 3.51
C GLY A 74 21.56 -36.07 4.49
N LYS A 75 21.83 -35.75 5.76
CA LYS A 75 20.79 -35.53 6.79
C LYS A 75 19.91 -34.32 6.43
N LYS A 76 18.63 -34.36 6.84
CA LYS A 76 17.59 -33.36 6.54
C LYS A 76 18.00 -31.92 6.91
N LYS A 77 18.61 -31.20 5.96
CA LYS A 77 18.36 -29.78 5.74
C LYS A 77 17.15 -29.67 4.80
N HIS A 78 16.35 -28.61 4.90
CA HIS A 78 15.39 -28.32 3.83
C HIS A 78 16.17 -27.99 2.56
N LYS A 79 15.90 -28.74 1.49
CA LYS A 79 16.55 -28.57 0.19
C LYS A 79 15.74 -27.63 -0.66
N PHE A 80 16.39 -26.61 -1.21
CA PHE A 80 15.76 -25.68 -2.11
C PHE A 80 16.58 -25.52 -3.39
N ASN A 81 15.88 -25.56 -4.52
CA ASN A 81 16.47 -25.40 -5.83
C ASN A 81 16.39 -23.93 -6.26
N ILE A 82 17.52 -23.22 -6.28
CA ILE A 82 17.59 -21.82 -6.76
C ILE A 82 17.74 -21.76 -8.28
N HIS A 83 16.87 -20.97 -8.93
CA HIS A 83 17.02 -20.58 -10.32
C HIS A 83 18.13 -19.53 -10.49
N LYS A 84 19.37 -19.99 -10.66
CA LYS A 84 20.61 -19.18 -10.76
C LYS A 84 20.56 -17.97 -11.72
N LYS A 85 19.65 -17.97 -12.69
CA LYS A 85 19.56 -16.95 -13.75
C LYS A 85 18.91 -15.64 -13.31
N HIS A 86 18.24 -15.60 -12.16
CA HIS A 86 17.39 -14.48 -11.75
C HIS A 86 17.64 -14.07 -10.29
N VAL A 87 18.87 -13.64 -9.99
CA VAL A 87 19.19 -13.02 -8.69
C VAL A 87 19.12 -11.51 -8.84
N LYS A 88 18.16 -10.88 -8.18
CA LYS A 88 18.05 -9.41 -8.15
C LYS A 88 18.66 -8.89 -6.86
N LYS A 89 19.67 -8.02 -6.98
CA LYS A 89 20.28 -7.25 -5.88
C LYS A 89 19.65 -5.87 -5.87
N ILE A 90 19.14 -5.44 -4.72
CA ILE A 90 18.61 -4.09 -4.49
C ILE A 90 19.44 -3.50 -3.37
N SER A 91 20.03 -2.32 -3.55
CA SER A 91 20.82 -1.67 -2.49
C SER A 91 20.49 -0.19 -2.32
N LYS A 92 20.59 0.29 -1.09
CA LYS A 92 20.43 1.71 -0.74
C LYS A 92 21.57 2.14 0.19
N LYS A 93 22.62 2.71 -0.41
CA LYS A 93 23.89 3.06 0.25
C LYS A 93 23.76 4.09 1.38
N SER A 94 22.66 4.85 1.46
CA SER A 94 22.42 5.82 2.54
C SER A 94 21.98 5.21 3.86
N VAL A 95 21.46 3.98 3.86
CA VAL A 95 20.91 3.29 5.04
C VAL A 95 21.53 1.91 5.29
N ASP A 96 22.64 1.61 4.62
CA ASP A 96 23.33 0.30 4.61
C ASP A 96 22.36 -0.89 4.44
N TYR A 97 21.45 -0.73 3.47
CA TYR A 97 20.49 -1.75 3.08
C TYR A 97 20.95 -2.45 1.81
N THR A 98 20.92 -3.78 1.81
CA THR A 98 20.99 -4.61 0.61
C THR A 98 20.02 -5.77 0.73
N SER A 99 19.25 -6.07 -0.32
CA SER A 99 18.46 -7.29 -0.40
C SER A 99 18.71 -8.06 -1.69
N PHE A 100 18.58 -9.38 -1.59
CA PHE A 100 18.74 -10.33 -2.69
C PHE A 100 17.47 -11.15 -2.82
N THR A 101 16.88 -11.18 -4.01
CA THR A 101 15.68 -11.98 -4.30
C THR A 101 16.01 -13.13 -5.25
N PHE A 102 15.58 -14.34 -4.91
CA PHE A 102 15.81 -15.58 -5.65
C PHE A 102 14.49 -16.25 -6.02
N TYR A 103 14.34 -16.68 -7.28
CA TYR A 103 13.31 -17.64 -7.67
C TYR A 103 13.70 -19.05 -7.24
N MET A 104 12.76 -19.77 -6.61
CA MET A 104 13.01 -21.09 -6.01
C MET A 104 11.86 -22.08 -6.23
N THR A 105 12.24 -23.36 -6.31
CA THR A 105 11.34 -24.51 -6.15
C THR A 105 11.80 -25.37 -4.96
N ASP A 106 10.84 -26.06 -4.32
CA ASP A 106 11.08 -26.94 -3.17
C ASP A 106 10.69 -28.37 -3.57
N ASP A 107 11.61 -29.32 -3.38
CA ASP A 107 11.42 -30.74 -3.71
C ASP A 107 10.60 -31.50 -2.66
N ASP A 108 10.44 -30.95 -1.45
CA ASP A 108 9.69 -31.56 -0.34
C ASP A 108 8.19 -31.17 -0.35
N LEU A 109 7.75 -30.27 -1.24
CA LEU A 109 6.32 -29.92 -1.40
C LEU A 109 5.58 -30.97 -2.24
N GLU A 110 4.35 -31.32 -1.81
CA GLU A 110 3.47 -32.23 -2.56
C GLU A 110 3.09 -31.69 -3.95
N ASP A 111 3.17 -30.37 -4.14
CA ASP A 111 2.93 -29.69 -5.42
C ASP A 111 4.17 -28.91 -5.89
N PRO A 112 4.89 -29.40 -6.92
CA PRO A 112 6.08 -28.74 -7.46
C PRO A 112 5.78 -27.49 -8.30
N THR A 113 4.50 -27.09 -8.43
CA THR A 113 4.09 -25.85 -9.11
C THR A 113 4.15 -24.61 -8.22
N ILE A 114 4.29 -24.79 -6.90
CA ILE A 114 4.33 -23.69 -5.92
C ILE A 114 5.66 -22.94 -6.07
N LEU A 115 5.59 -21.84 -6.81
CA LEU A 115 6.67 -20.87 -6.92
C LEU A 115 6.97 -20.29 -5.55
N GLN A 116 8.26 -20.08 -5.29
CA GLN A 116 8.70 -19.37 -4.11
C GLN A 116 9.70 -18.28 -4.48
N ASN A 117 9.67 -17.20 -3.71
CA ASN A 117 10.77 -16.27 -3.64
C ASN A 117 11.44 -16.39 -2.28
N LEU A 118 12.77 -16.38 -2.26
CA LEU A 118 13.56 -16.13 -1.06
C LEU A 118 14.10 -14.71 -1.14
N MET A 119 13.94 -13.94 -0.06
CA MET A 119 14.51 -12.61 0.08
C MET A 119 15.47 -12.62 1.26
N VAL A 120 16.76 -12.40 0.99
CA VAL A 120 17.78 -12.19 2.01
C VAL A 120 17.97 -10.70 2.17
N VAL A 121 17.74 -10.16 3.37
CA VAL A 121 17.84 -8.74 3.68
C VAL A 121 18.97 -8.51 4.65
N LYS A 122 19.94 -7.67 4.26
CA LYS A 122 21.00 -7.16 5.12
C LYS A 122 20.71 -5.71 5.49
N ARG A 123 20.78 -5.39 6.78
CA ARG A 123 20.67 -4.03 7.34
C ARG A 123 21.76 -3.82 8.39
N LYS A 124 22.80 -3.04 8.08
CA LYS A 124 23.98 -2.91 8.95
C LYS A 124 24.57 -4.31 9.28
N ASN A 125 24.46 -4.74 10.54
CA ASN A 125 24.90 -6.03 11.05
C ASN A 125 23.77 -7.07 11.16
N GLU A 126 22.52 -6.74 10.86
CA GLU A 126 21.41 -7.70 10.88
C GLU A 126 21.24 -8.40 9.52
N LEU A 127 20.98 -9.71 9.57
CA LEU A 127 20.63 -10.54 8.41
C LEU A 127 19.29 -11.24 8.65
N GLU A 128 18.31 -10.94 7.81
CA GLU A 128 16.98 -11.53 7.84
C GLU A 128 16.72 -12.34 6.56
N VAL A 129 16.05 -13.50 6.68
CA VAL A 129 15.74 -14.34 5.53
C VAL A 129 14.26 -14.69 5.49
N TYR A 130 13.64 -14.40 4.36
CA TYR A 130 12.20 -14.48 4.14
C TYR A 130 11.86 -15.38 2.97
N ARG A 131 10.80 -16.16 3.11
CA ARG A 131 10.23 -17.05 2.10
C ARG A 131 8.81 -16.62 1.80
N PHE A 132 8.51 -16.49 0.52
CA PHE A 132 7.20 -16.13 -0.02
C PHE A 132 6.68 -17.32 -0.82
N PHE A 133 5.43 -17.71 -0.60
CA PHE A 133 4.76 -18.76 -1.38
C PHE A 133 3.71 -18.14 -2.30
N TYR A 134 3.68 -18.53 -3.57
CA TYR A 134 2.63 -18.15 -4.51
C TYR A 134 1.83 -19.41 -4.87
N GLY A 135 0.58 -19.50 -4.41
CA GLY A 135 -0.26 -20.69 -4.57
C GLY A 135 -1.09 -20.70 -5.86
N GLY A 136 -1.17 -21.85 -6.54
CA GLY A 136 -2.17 -22.12 -7.58
C GLY A 136 -1.74 -22.00 -9.05
N ALA A 137 -0.58 -22.54 -9.44
CA ALA A 137 -0.23 -22.69 -10.86
C ALA A 137 -0.60 -24.09 -11.38
N GLU A 138 -1.20 -24.20 -12.57
CA GLU A 138 -1.44 -25.52 -13.16
C GLU A 138 -0.13 -26.20 -13.61
N LYS A 139 -0.11 -27.54 -13.55
CA LYS A 139 1.09 -28.34 -13.74
C LYS A 139 1.57 -28.36 -15.20
N GLY A 140 2.46 -27.45 -15.54
CA GLY A 140 3.19 -27.46 -16.82
C GLY A 140 3.36 -26.09 -17.48
N THR A 141 2.75 -25.03 -16.95
CA THR A 141 2.96 -23.66 -17.41
C THR A 141 4.11 -23.00 -16.64
N LEU A 142 5.02 -22.33 -17.35
CA LEU A 142 5.81 -21.28 -16.72
C LEU A 142 4.88 -20.08 -16.44
N PRO A 143 5.06 -19.37 -15.31
CA PRO A 143 4.04 -18.48 -14.81
C PRO A 143 4.18 -17.11 -15.45
N HIS A 144 3.33 -16.84 -16.43
CA HIS A 144 3.10 -15.49 -16.94
C HIS A 144 1.82 -14.86 -16.35
N ASP A 145 0.94 -15.64 -15.73
CA ASP A 145 -0.33 -15.19 -15.16
C ASP A 145 -0.29 -15.02 -13.63
N TYR A 146 -0.93 -13.95 -13.14
CA TYR A 146 -0.76 -13.43 -11.77
C TYR A 146 -2.05 -13.44 -10.93
N ASN A 147 -2.96 -14.38 -11.17
CA ASN A 147 -4.15 -14.59 -10.31
C ASN A 147 -3.83 -15.30 -8.97
N MET A 148 -2.56 -15.64 -8.73
CA MET A 148 -2.07 -16.40 -7.58
C MET A 148 -1.85 -15.56 -6.30
N ALA A 149 -1.90 -14.23 -6.39
CA ALA A 149 -1.51 -13.33 -5.30
C ALA A 149 -2.44 -13.39 -4.06
N GLN A 150 -3.70 -13.80 -4.22
CA GLN A 150 -4.70 -13.81 -3.14
C GLN A 150 -4.40 -14.82 -2.02
N ASN A 151 -3.55 -15.83 -2.30
CA ASN A 151 -3.12 -16.85 -1.33
C ASN A 151 -1.61 -16.75 -1.01
N THR A 152 -1.03 -15.55 -1.04
CA THR A 152 0.39 -15.37 -0.71
C THR A 152 0.62 -15.51 0.80
N THR A 153 1.35 -16.55 1.21
CA THR A 153 1.79 -16.73 2.60
C THR A 153 3.27 -16.36 2.76
N PHE A 154 3.65 -15.97 3.97
CA PHE A 154 4.98 -15.46 4.32
C PHE A 154 5.56 -16.20 5.51
N GLU A 155 6.81 -16.63 5.39
CA GLU A 155 7.54 -17.35 6.43
C GLU A 155 8.92 -16.67 6.61
N LYS A 156 9.23 -16.20 7.84
CA LYS A 156 10.60 -15.80 8.19
C LYS A 156 11.36 -17.07 8.53
N LEU A 157 12.37 -17.42 7.72
CA LEU A 157 13.17 -18.63 7.91
C LEU A 157 14.28 -18.42 8.94
N LEU A 158 14.95 -17.26 8.91
CA LEU A 158 16.15 -16.99 9.71
C LEU A 158 16.21 -15.51 10.14
N ASP A 159 16.82 -15.27 11.30
CA ASP A 159 17.01 -13.96 11.94
C ASP A 159 18.35 -14.00 12.71
N PHE A 160 19.35 -13.21 12.31
CA PHE A 160 20.70 -13.24 12.90
C PHE A 160 21.34 -11.85 13.02
N ASP A 161 22.13 -11.66 14.07
CA ASP A 161 23.15 -10.61 14.14
C ASP A 161 24.50 -11.14 13.64
N MET A 162 25.10 -10.47 12.66
CA MET A 162 26.40 -10.81 12.08
C MET A 162 27.56 -10.62 13.06
N ASP A 163 27.45 -9.74 14.07
CA ASP A 163 28.49 -9.58 15.09
C ASP A 163 28.58 -10.83 15.98
N GLU A 164 27.45 -11.52 16.22
CA GLU A 164 27.45 -12.81 16.92
C GLU A 164 28.14 -13.90 16.08
N MET A 165 28.01 -13.87 14.75
CA MET A 165 28.62 -14.85 13.85
C MET A 165 30.16 -14.86 13.89
N GLY A 166 30.79 -13.72 14.22
CA GLY A 166 32.23 -13.66 14.51
C GLY A 166 32.66 -14.43 15.77
N SER A 167 31.72 -14.73 16.66
CA SER A 167 31.95 -15.42 17.95
C SER A 167 31.46 -16.87 17.98
N LEU A 168 30.54 -17.24 17.08
CA LEU A 168 29.84 -18.54 17.04
C LEU A 168 30.71 -19.75 16.70
N ALA A 169 32.01 -19.57 16.44
CA ALA A 169 32.99 -20.66 16.47
C ALA A 169 33.26 -21.21 17.89
N SER A 170 32.55 -20.75 18.94
CA SER A 170 32.87 -21.11 20.33
C SER A 170 31.71 -21.22 21.34
N LYS A 171 30.44 -20.97 20.98
CA LYS A 171 29.29 -21.09 21.91
C LYS A 171 28.02 -21.58 21.23
N GLU A 172 27.36 -22.57 21.85
CA GLU A 172 25.98 -22.95 21.52
C GLU A 172 24.98 -22.02 22.24
N PRO A 173 23.85 -21.63 21.61
CA PRO A 173 22.79 -20.88 22.28
C PRO A 173 21.88 -21.81 23.10
N CYS A 174 21.47 -21.36 24.28
CA CYS A 174 20.52 -22.08 25.14
C CYS A 174 19.09 -22.04 24.56
N LEU A 175 18.40 -23.18 24.59
CA LEU A 175 16.99 -23.31 24.21
C LEU A 175 16.07 -23.11 25.43
N MET A 176 14.83 -22.69 25.20
CA MET A 176 13.87 -22.28 26.25
C MET A 176 13.53 -23.35 27.32
N ASP A 177 13.85 -24.62 27.06
CA ASP A 177 13.57 -25.74 27.99
C ASP A 177 14.76 -26.11 28.90
N ASP A 178 15.83 -25.32 28.94
CA ASP A 178 16.99 -25.57 29.81
C ASP A 178 16.84 -24.94 31.22
N PRO A 179 16.59 -25.75 32.28
CA PRO A 179 16.39 -25.24 33.63
C PRO A 179 17.65 -24.65 34.27
N ASP A 180 18.85 -24.91 33.74
CA ASP A 180 20.11 -24.39 34.30
C ASP A 180 20.41 -22.94 33.86
N CYS A 181 19.59 -22.33 32.99
CA CYS A 181 19.72 -20.92 32.62
C CYS A 181 19.36 -19.93 33.76
N ASN A 182 18.65 -20.37 34.80
CA ASN A 182 18.29 -19.54 35.96
C ASN A 182 19.38 -19.60 37.07
N GLY A 183 20.61 -19.18 36.75
CA GLY A 183 21.76 -19.49 37.63
C GLY A 183 23.02 -18.61 37.53
N GLY A 184 22.94 -17.31 37.22
CA GLY A 184 24.15 -16.48 37.16
C GLY A 184 23.93 -14.97 37.20
N GLY A 185 24.00 -14.37 38.39
CA GLY A 185 23.92 -12.91 38.54
C GLY A 185 25.12 -12.19 37.92
N GLY A 186 24.89 -11.52 36.79
CA GLY A 186 25.86 -10.63 36.13
C GLY A 186 25.11 -9.56 35.32
N ASN A 187 25.53 -8.29 35.45
CA ASN A 187 24.85 -7.13 34.87
C ASN A 187 25.07 -6.99 33.35
N ASN A 188 24.64 -7.99 32.57
CA ASN A 188 24.51 -7.87 31.12
C ASN A 188 23.03 -7.60 30.82
N GLY A 189 22.74 -6.52 30.09
CA GLY A 189 21.37 -6.05 29.83
C GLY A 189 20.57 -7.05 28.99
N GLY A 190 19.82 -7.93 29.65
CA GLY A 190 18.87 -8.81 29.00
C GLY A 190 17.66 -8.03 28.49
N VAL A 191 17.03 -8.54 27.44
CA VAL A 191 15.71 -8.08 26.99
C VAL A 191 14.66 -8.95 27.64
N TYR A 192 13.72 -8.33 28.36
CA TYR A 192 12.63 -8.96 29.07
C TYR A 192 11.33 -8.66 28.32
N CYS A 193 10.58 -9.70 27.96
CA CYS A 193 9.30 -9.55 27.26
C CYS A 193 8.14 -9.95 28.19
N TYR A 194 7.14 -9.09 28.24
CA TYR A 194 5.93 -9.21 29.05
C TYR A 194 4.71 -9.29 28.13
N ASN A 195 3.67 -10.04 28.52
CA ASN A 195 2.35 -9.83 27.93
C ASN A 195 1.71 -8.63 28.64
N VAL A 196 1.18 -7.69 27.87
CA VAL A 196 0.49 -6.51 28.38
C VAL A 196 -0.98 -6.61 28.01
N GLU A 197 -1.83 -6.65 29.04
CA GLU A 197 -3.28 -6.62 28.89
C GLU A 197 -3.78 -5.23 29.28
N VAL A 198 -4.31 -4.49 28.30
CA VAL A 198 -4.83 -3.13 28.49
C VAL A 198 -6.34 -3.15 28.44
N TYR A 199 -6.95 -2.63 29.50
CA TYR A 199 -8.39 -2.39 29.59
C TYR A 199 -8.63 -0.87 29.55
N ILE A 200 -9.13 -0.39 28.41
CA ILE A 200 -9.40 1.03 28.16
C ILE A 200 -10.89 1.26 28.43
N SER A 201 -11.23 2.03 29.46
CA SER A 201 -12.62 2.30 29.83
C SER A 201 -13.04 3.70 29.40
N TYR A 202 -13.93 3.75 28.41
CA TYR A 202 -14.47 4.98 27.85
C TYR A 202 -15.73 5.40 28.60
N ALA A 203 -15.79 6.67 29.01
CA ALA A 203 -16.95 7.22 29.70
C ALA A 203 -18.06 7.57 28.70
N CYS A 204 -19.17 6.82 28.74
CA CYS A 204 -20.35 7.10 27.92
C CYS A 204 -21.07 8.37 28.43
N SER A 205 -20.71 9.54 27.91
CA SER A 205 -21.24 10.84 28.36
C SER A 205 -22.45 11.30 27.55
N GLY A 206 -23.65 11.20 28.13
CA GLY A 206 -24.90 11.56 27.47
C GLY A 206 -25.23 13.05 27.51
N ASN A 207 -24.64 13.86 26.61
CA ASN A 207 -25.02 15.27 26.38
C ASN A 207 -25.39 15.48 24.90
N GLY A 208 -26.60 15.06 24.53
CA GLY A 208 -27.08 15.04 23.14
C GLY A 208 -27.45 16.42 22.58
N ALA A 209 -26.44 17.21 22.19
CA ALA A 209 -26.64 18.50 21.52
C ALA A 209 -25.95 18.63 20.15
N THR A 210 -24.73 18.10 19.96
CA THR A 210 -23.95 18.28 18.72
C THR A 210 -22.93 17.15 18.47
N GLY A 211 -23.15 16.34 17.42
CA GLY A 211 -22.08 15.60 16.72
C GLY A 211 -21.91 14.12 17.08
N THR A 212 -22.23 13.25 16.10
CA THR A 212 -21.59 11.94 15.81
C THR A 212 -20.84 11.24 16.96
N HIS A 213 -21.57 10.50 17.79
CA HIS A 213 -20.99 9.67 18.84
C HIS A 213 -20.41 8.35 18.28
N TYR A 214 -19.08 8.28 18.21
CA TYR A 214 -18.30 7.16 17.63
C TYR A 214 -18.52 5.79 18.31
N HIS A 215 -19.15 5.73 19.50
CA HIS A 215 -19.38 4.50 20.27
C HIS A 215 -20.80 4.37 20.86
N ASP A 216 -21.79 5.14 20.37
CA ASP A 216 -23.15 5.15 20.97
C ASP A 216 -23.85 3.77 20.90
N SER A 217 -23.56 2.97 19.86
CA SER A 217 -24.05 1.59 19.73
C SER A 217 -23.52 0.66 20.82
N ASP A 218 -22.27 0.86 21.25
CA ASP A 218 -21.59 -0.02 22.20
C ASP A 218 -21.79 0.44 23.65
N CYS A 219 -22.06 1.74 23.85
CA CYS A 219 -22.42 2.33 25.14
C CYS A 219 -23.81 1.93 25.65
N ASN A 220 -24.61 1.18 24.86
CA ASN A 220 -25.91 0.63 25.24
C ASN A 220 -26.88 1.71 25.80
N CYS A 221 -26.76 2.94 25.29
CA CYS A 221 -27.53 4.10 25.75
C CYS A 221 -28.99 3.93 25.31
N THR A 222 -29.91 3.76 26.27
CA THR A 222 -31.34 3.76 25.98
C THR A 222 -31.85 5.19 25.76
N ASP A 223 -32.66 5.31 24.72
CA ASP A 223 -33.04 6.53 24.07
C ASP A 223 -33.87 7.50 24.94
N GLY A 224 -33.46 8.77 24.94
CA GLY A 224 -34.32 9.92 25.26
C GLY A 224 -34.16 10.60 26.63
N ASN A 225 -33.48 10.02 27.64
CA ASN A 225 -33.42 10.63 28.98
C ASN A 225 -32.06 10.52 29.74
N GLY A 226 -30.95 10.43 29.02
CA GLY A 226 -29.66 10.97 29.49
C GLY A 226 -28.91 10.20 30.60
N SER A 227 -28.99 8.87 30.64
CA SER A 227 -28.10 8.07 31.49
C SER A 227 -27.65 6.76 30.83
N CYS A 228 -26.48 6.77 30.19
CA CYS A 228 -25.79 5.55 29.80
C CYS A 228 -25.20 4.91 31.08
N SER A 229 -25.48 3.62 31.31
CA SER A 229 -25.38 3.01 32.65
C SER A 229 -24.07 2.26 32.94
N SER A 230 -23.20 2.11 31.95
CA SER A 230 -21.87 1.49 32.08
C SER A 230 -20.88 2.19 31.14
N PRO A 231 -19.60 2.38 31.54
CA PRO A 231 -18.55 2.66 30.57
C PRO A 231 -18.39 1.49 29.59
N TYR A 232 -18.10 1.81 28.33
CA TYR A 232 -17.60 0.84 27.36
C TYR A 232 -16.15 0.48 27.72
N THR A 233 -15.74 -0.78 27.58
CA THR A 233 -14.36 -1.19 27.86
C THR A 233 -13.81 -1.99 26.68
N ASP A 234 -12.80 -1.43 26.02
CA ASP A 234 -11.99 -2.11 25.00
C ASP A 234 -10.88 -2.93 25.68
N TYR A 235 -10.52 -4.05 25.06
CA TYR A 235 -9.50 -4.98 25.53
C TYR A 235 -8.44 -5.21 24.46
N GLN A 236 -7.20 -4.89 24.81
CA GLN A 236 -6.05 -5.07 23.93
C GLN A 236 -5.01 -5.95 24.63
N ASN A 237 -4.44 -6.91 23.89
CA ASN A 237 -3.39 -7.79 24.38
C ASN A 237 -2.18 -7.72 23.43
N GLU A 238 -1.06 -7.23 23.93
CA GLU A 238 0.19 -7.19 23.18
C GLU A 238 1.39 -7.68 23.97
N MET A 239 2.56 -7.72 23.32
CA MET A 239 3.79 -8.21 23.93
C MET A 239 4.80 -7.08 23.87
N PHE A 240 5.20 -6.60 25.05
CA PHE A 240 6.12 -5.50 25.21
C PHE A 240 7.47 -6.03 25.66
N CYS A 241 8.56 -5.59 25.04
CA CYS A 241 9.91 -6.03 25.37
C CYS A 241 10.77 -4.82 25.75
N THR A 242 11.37 -4.86 26.94
CA THR A 242 12.19 -3.79 27.52
C THR A 242 13.53 -4.32 28.01
N SER A 243 14.47 -3.43 28.33
CA SER A 243 15.68 -3.74 29.10
C SER A 243 15.45 -3.76 30.63
N ASP A 244 14.30 -3.28 31.10
CA ASP A 244 13.94 -3.33 32.53
C ASP A 244 13.42 -4.72 32.92
N SER A 245 14.13 -5.37 33.84
CA SER A 245 13.78 -6.69 34.37
C SER A 245 12.61 -6.67 35.36
N SER A 246 12.19 -5.48 35.78
CA SER A 246 11.03 -5.29 36.63
C SER A 246 9.78 -5.04 35.80
N SER A 247 8.76 -5.87 36.03
CA SER A 247 7.43 -5.70 35.45
C SER A 247 6.80 -4.33 35.70
N ASN A 248 7.16 -3.68 36.82
CA ASN A 248 6.75 -2.30 37.13
C ASN A 248 7.45 -1.25 36.26
N GLY A 249 8.75 -1.41 35.99
CA GLY A 249 9.49 -0.51 35.09
C GLY A 249 9.04 -0.68 33.65
N ALA A 250 8.88 -1.94 33.21
CA ALA A 250 8.27 -2.30 31.94
C ALA A 250 6.87 -1.68 31.75
N ALA A 251 6.01 -1.74 32.78
CA ALA A 251 4.69 -1.13 32.75
C ALA A 251 4.76 0.41 32.65
N GLN A 252 5.70 1.05 33.34
CA GLN A 252 5.89 2.51 33.27
C GLN A 252 6.40 2.96 31.91
N GLU A 253 7.36 2.23 31.33
CA GLU A 253 7.89 2.51 30.00
C GLU A 253 6.79 2.36 28.94
N TYR A 254 6.06 1.23 28.94
CA TYR A 254 4.91 0.99 28.07
C TYR A 254 3.83 2.08 28.17
N VAL A 255 3.49 2.50 29.39
CA VAL A 255 2.53 3.59 29.65
C VAL A 255 3.03 4.92 29.10
N SER A 256 4.34 5.18 29.16
CA SER A 256 4.96 6.40 28.64
C SER A 256 5.05 6.43 27.11
N GLU A 257 5.42 5.32 26.47
CA GLU A 257 5.55 5.22 25.00
C GLU A 257 4.19 5.32 24.31
N ASN A 258 3.18 4.63 24.84
CA ASN A 258 1.81 4.69 24.34
C ASN A 258 1.04 5.94 24.83
N ASN A 259 1.69 6.78 25.64
CA ASN A 259 1.17 8.07 26.11
C ASN A 259 -0.14 7.94 26.92
N PHE A 260 -0.30 6.87 27.71
CA PHE A 260 -1.44 6.62 28.61
C PHE A 260 -1.41 7.50 29.88
N GLY A 261 -0.99 8.75 29.73
CA GLY A 261 -0.77 9.75 30.78
C GLY A 261 -2.06 10.36 31.35
N GLY A 262 -3.02 9.53 31.75
CA GLY A 262 -4.22 9.89 32.50
C GLY A 262 -4.00 9.76 34.02
N GLY A 263 -4.62 10.65 34.81
CA GLY A 263 -4.43 10.70 36.28
C GLY A 263 -5.02 9.55 37.10
N GLY A 264 -5.19 8.36 36.51
CA GLY A 264 -5.84 7.19 37.13
C GLY A 264 -5.28 5.82 36.73
N THR A 265 -4.22 5.75 35.90
CA THR A 265 -3.70 4.49 35.36
C THR A 265 -3.16 3.58 36.47
N SER A 266 -3.91 2.53 36.83
CA SER A 266 -3.48 1.52 37.80
C SER A 266 -3.03 0.24 37.10
N TYR A 267 -1.73 -0.05 37.20
CA TYR A 267 -1.16 -1.31 36.72
C TYR A 267 -0.85 -2.27 37.88
N THR A 268 -1.10 -3.55 37.65
CA THR A 268 -0.71 -4.64 38.54
C THR A 268 0.05 -5.67 37.73
N SER A 269 1.21 -6.10 38.21
CA SER A 269 1.98 -7.17 37.57
C SER A 269 1.99 -8.42 38.43
N GLU A 270 1.63 -9.56 37.85
CA GLU A 270 1.87 -10.88 38.43
C GLU A 270 2.75 -11.69 37.46
N GLY A 271 4.03 -11.87 37.82
CA GLY A 271 4.98 -12.63 36.99
C GLY A 271 5.34 -11.91 35.69
N SER A 272 5.09 -12.57 34.54
CA SER A 272 5.36 -12.08 33.19
C SER A 272 4.26 -11.18 32.62
N ASP A 273 3.15 -11.04 33.33
CA ASP A 273 1.94 -10.41 32.80
C ASP A 273 1.73 -9.05 33.48
N ILE A 274 1.55 -8.03 32.65
CA ILE A 274 1.31 -6.64 33.05
C ILE A 274 -0.16 -6.33 32.74
N LEU A 275 -0.97 -6.26 33.79
CA LEU A 275 -2.36 -5.84 33.67
C LEU A 275 -2.45 -4.32 33.87
N ILE A 276 -2.82 -3.59 32.82
CA ILE A 276 -3.08 -2.15 32.86
C ILE A 276 -4.59 -1.96 32.96
N SER A 277 -5.06 -1.83 34.19
CA SER A 277 -6.47 -1.67 34.51
C SER A 277 -6.86 -0.19 34.60
N SER A 278 -7.87 0.19 33.82
CA SER A 278 -8.37 1.56 33.71
C SER A 278 -7.33 2.57 33.20
N VAL A 279 -7.02 2.49 31.91
CA VAL A 279 -6.84 3.74 31.16
C VAL A 279 -8.22 4.36 31.05
N VAL A 280 -8.59 5.19 32.02
CA VAL A 280 -9.76 6.07 31.86
C VAL A 280 -9.29 7.26 31.04
N GLU A 281 -9.95 7.55 29.91
CA GLU A 281 -9.73 8.78 29.14
C GLU A 281 -10.26 10.05 29.86
N ASN A 282 -10.15 10.11 31.19
CA ASN A 282 -10.49 11.25 32.05
C ASN A 282 -9.68 12.54 31.74
N ASN A 283 -8.74 12.48 30.78
CA ASN A 283 -7.99 13.62 30.29
C ASN A 283 -8.51 14.17 28.94
N MET A 284 -9.49 13.53 28.29
CA MET A 284 -10.20 14.15 27.17
C MET A 284 -10.91 15.40 27.71
N PRO A 285 -10.60 16.62 27.22
CA PRO A 285 -11.23 17.83 27.74
C PRO A 285 -12.75 17.78 27.55
N GLU A 286 -13.51 18.29 28.53
CA GLU A 286 -14.98 18.31 28.44
C GLU A 286 -15.42 19.03 27.16
N GLY A 287 -16.16 18.32 26.29
CA GLY A 287 -16.59 18.81 24.97
C GLY A 287 -15.59 18.62 23.82
N ALA A 288 -14.48 17.90 24.03
CA ALA A 288 -13.60 17.50 22.94
C ALA A 288 -14.13 16.25 22.21
N ASP A 289 -14.20 16.34 20.88
CA ASP A 289 -14.43 15.22 19.96
C ASP A 289 -13.39 14.08 20.13
N PRO A 290 -13.83 12.79 20.25
CA PRO A 290 -12.95 11.66 20.48
C PRO A 290 -11.93 11.39 19.37
N LEU A 291 -12.32 11.42 18.10
CA LEU A 291 -11.42 11.08 16.99
C LEU A 291 -10.36 12.17 16.82
N ALA A 292 -10.78 13.43 16.87
CA ALA A 292 -9.87 14.58 16.81
C ALA A 292 -8.88 14.59 17.99
N TYR A 293 -9.32 14.22 19.21
CA TYR A 293 -8.45 14.05 20.37
C TYR A 293 -7.48 12.86 20.18
N LYS A 294 -7.96 11.70 19.72
CA LYS A 294 -7.18 10.50 19.40
C LYS A 294 -6.10 10.76 18.34
N ILE A 295 -6.40 11.61 17.36
CA ILE A 295 -5.44 12.11 16.34
C ILE A 295 -4.45 13.13 16.93
N GLY A 296 -4.79 13.81 18.03
CA GLY A 296 -3.98 14.86 18.65
C GLY A 296 -4.18 16.26 18.05
N LEU A 297 -5.34 16.53 17.44
CA LEU A 297 -5.68 17.87 16.96
C LEU A 297 -5.91 18.82 18.13
N ASN A 298 -5.33 20.02 18.05
CA ASN A 298 -5.51 21.05 19.07
C ASN A 298 -6.91 21.68 18.97
N THR A 299 -7.73 21.48 20.00
CA THR A 299 -9.13 21.94 20.11
C THR A 299 -9.32 23.45 19.93
N ALA A 300 -8.29 24.26 20.18
CA ALA A 300 -8.32 25.71 19.99
C ALA A 300 -8.06 26.17 18.54
N THR A 301 -7.92 25.25 17.58
CA THR A 301 -7.57 25.59 16.19
C THR A 301 -8.78 25.65 15.25
N PRO A 302 -8.72 26.47 14.18
CA PRO A 302 -9.71 26.43 13.10
C PRO A 302 -9.78 25.07 12.38
N VAL A 303 -8.65 24.35 12.27
CA VAL A 303 -8.57 23.01 11.68
C VAL A 303 -9.46 22.03 12.43
N TYR A 304 -9.38 22.04 13.76
CA TYR A 304 -10.20 21.20 14.63
C TYR A 304 -11.69 21.43 14.40
N ASN A 305 -12.13 22.69 14.50
CA ASN A 305 -13.54 23.07 14.32
C ASN A 305 -14.06 22.75 12.92
N TRP A 306 -13.20 22.82 11.90
CA TRP A 306 -13.54 22.39 10.55
C TRP A 306 -13.68 20.87 10.46
N PHE A 307 -12.72 20.11 11.01
CA PHE A 307 -12.71 18.64 10.91
C PHE A 307 -13.96 18.00 11.53
N ILE A 308 -14.42 18.52 12.68
CA ILE A 308 -15.61 18.00 13.40
C ILE A 308 -16.94 18.62 12.93
N ALA A 309 -16.92 19.49 11.91
CA ALA A 309 -18.15 20.10 11.42
C ALA A 309 -18.99 19.11 10.61
N ALA A 310 -20.31 19.12 10.80
CA ALA A 310 -21.24 18.18 10.16
C ALA A 310 -21.16 18.13 8.62
N ASN A 311 -20.67 19.19 7.96
CA ASN A 311 -20.46 19.20 6.51
C ASN A 311 -19.18 18.47 6.05
N ASN A 312 -18.41 17.87 6.97
CA ASN A 312 -17.22 17.05 6.72
C ASN A 312 -17.37 15.59 7.19
N GLU A 313 -18.58 15.16 7.59
CA GLU A 313 -18.90 13.83 8.16
C GLU A 313 -18.24 12.66 7.41
N ALA A 314 -18.45 12.53 6.09
CA ALA A 314 -17.84 11.45 5.30
C ALA A 314 -16.29 11.46 5.25
N PHE A 315 -15.65 12.62 5.49
CA PHE A 315 -14.18 12.68 5.62
C PHE A 315 -13.73 12.35 7.04
N TYR A 316 -14.52 12.71 8.05
CA TYR A 316 -14.30 12.34 9.44
C TYR A 316 -14.39 10.80 9.61
N GLU A 317 -15.42 10.15 9.05
CA GLU A 317 -15.59 8.69 9.03
C GLU A 317 -14.37 7.98 8.41
N LEU A 318 -13.95 8.40 7.21
CA LEU A 318 -12.79 7.85 6.51
C LEU A 318 -11.49 7.92 7.33
N VAL A 319 -11.30 9.00 8.10
CA VAL A 319 -10.15 9.13 9.01
C VAL A 319 -10.32 8.23 10.23
N GLY A 320 -11.55 8.02 10.71
CA GLY A 320 -11.88 7.04 11.76
C GLY A 320 -11.46 5.62 11.38
N GLU A 321 -11.96 5.13 10.24
CA GLU A 321 -11.60 3.82 9.67
C GLU A 321 -10.09 3.65 9.53
N PHE A 322 -9.40 4.69 9.02
CA PHE A 322 -7.95 4.70 8.91
C PHE A 322 -7.24 4.55 10.28
N MET A 323 -7.71 5.28 11.30
CA MET A 323 -7.18 5.22 12.67
C MET A 323 -7.45 3.88 13.37
N GLU A 324 -8.53 3.18 13.02
CA GLU A 324 -8.81 1.82 13.49
C GLU A 324 -7.90 0.78 12.83
N MET A 325 -7.85 0.76 11.50
CA MET A 325 -7.07 -0.21 10.73
C MET A 325 -5.55 -0.13 11.04
N ASN A 326 -5.05 1.06 11.38
CA ASN A 326 -3.63 1.32 11.57
C ASN A 326 -3.23 1.63 13.03
N GLY A 327 -4.18 1.56 13.98
CA GLY A 327 -3.97 1.88 15.38
C GLY A 327 -3.59 3.35 15.63
N SER A 328 -3.34 3.71 16.90
CA SER A 328 -3.06 5.11 17.31
C SER A 328 -1.58 5.41 17.54
N SER A 329 -0.70 4.84 16.72
CA SER A 329 0.75 5.12 16.79
C SER A 329 1.05 6.61 16.55
N VAL A 330 2.27 7.04 16.88
CA VAL A 330 2.71 8.42 16.61
C VAL A 330 2.70 8.70 15.11
N GLU A 331 3.10 7.72 14.30
CA GLU A 331 3.14 7.77 12.83
C GLU A 331 1.73 7.88 12.23
N THR A 332 0.79 7.02 12.65
CA THR A 332 -0.59 7.04 12.15
C THR A 332 -1.26 8.38 12.48
N ARG A 333 -1.09 8.86 13.72
CA ARG A 333 -1.60 10.19 14.14
C ARG A 333 -0.98 11.33 13.33
N THR A 334 0.33 11.32 13.14
CA THR A 334 1.04 12.36 12.36
C THR A 334 0.55 12.39 10.90
N LEU A 335 0.32 11.22 10.29
CA LEU A 335 -0.22 11.13 8.94
C LEU A 335 -1.65 11.67 8.87
N ALA A 336 -2.54 11.26 9.79
CA ALA A 336 -3.90 11.78 9.87
C ALA A 336 -3.93 13.31 10.04
N GLN A 337 -3.12 13.86 10.96
CA GLN A 337 -2.95 15.31 11.13
C GLN A 337 -2.55 16.01 9.83
N ASN A 338 -1.56 15.46 9.10
CA ASN A 338 -1.08 16.07 7.85
C ASN A 338 -2.15 16.07 6.75
N VAL A 339 -2.93 15.00 6.62
CA VAL A 339 -4.04 14.93 5.65
C VAL A 339 -5.15 15.94 6.01
N ILE A 340 -5.52 16.03 7.29
CA ILE A 340 -6.55 16.97 7.78
C ILE A 340 -6.08 18.43 7.60
N ASN A 341 -4.85 18.77 8.02
CA ASN A 341 -4.26 20.09 7.86
C ASN A 341 -4.21 20.51 6.38
N SER A 342 -3.82 19.59 5.49
CA SER A 342 -3.77 19.85 4.05
C SER A 342 -5.18 20.08 3.48
N ARG A 343 -6.18 19.30 3.91
CA ARG A 343 -7.56 19.41 3.39
C ARG A 343 -8.23 20.69 3.89
N TYR A 344 -7.99 21.08 5.14
CA TYR A 344 -8.37 22.38 5.68
C TYR A 344 -7.75 23.55 4.90
N ALA A 345 -6.44 23.46 4.58
CA ALA A 345 -5.73 24.49 3.84
C ALA A 345 -6.06 24.52 2.33
N HIS A 346 -6.92 23.63 1.84
CA HIS A 346 -7.16 23.36 0.42
C HIS A 346 -5.89 22.99 -0.39
N THR A 347 -4.82 22.57 0.30
CA THR A 347 -3.59 22.04 -0.31
C THR A 347 -3.60 20.52 -0.45
N CYS A 348 -4.62 19.84 0.09
CA CYS A 348 -4.85 18.42 -0.17
C CYS A 348 -5.31 18.21 -1.61
N VAL A 349 -4.34 18.01 -2.50
CA VAL A 349 -4.56 17.20 -3.70
C VAL A 349 -4.96 15.82 -3.21
N SER A 350 -6.05 15.25 -3.76
CA SER A 350 -6.53 13.91 -3.37
C SER A 350 -5.38 12.87 -3.43
N PRO A 351 -5.18 12.04 -2.39
CA PRO A 351 -4.25 10.90 -2.43
C PRO A 351 -4.79 9.76 -3.30
N PHE A 352 -6.03 9.88 -3.78
CA PHE A 352 -6.55 9.15 -4.92
C PHE A 352 -6.36 10.03 -6.15
N PRO A 353 -5.24 9.86 -6.88
CA PRO A 353 -5.21 10.25 -8.26
C PRO A 353 -5.98 9.13 -9.02
N PHE A 354 -6.70 9.46 -10.08
CA PHE A 354 -7.53 8.52 -10.83
C PHE A 354 -7.03 7.92 -12.19
N VAL A 355 -6.14 8.50 -13.06
CA VAL A 355 -5.67 7.83 -14.32
C VAL A 355 -4.62 6.82 -13.92
N LYS A 356 -5.10 5.73 -13.36
CA LYS A 356 -4.37 4.59 -12.90
C LYS A 356 -5.29 3.38 -12.98
N TYR A 357 -4.69 2.22 -12.91
CA TYR A 357 -5.43 0.99 -12.68
C TYR A 357 -5.92 0.91 -11.22
N PRO A 358 -6.91 0.06 -10.93
CA PRO A 358 -7.44 -0.11 -9.59
C PRO A 358 -6.35 -0.51 -8.60
N THR A 359 -6.44 0.00 -7.38
CA THR A 359 -5.43 -0.26 -6.34
C THR A 359 -5.34 -1.76 -6.06
N GLY A 360 -4.13 -2.32 -6.12
CA GLY A 360 -3.88 -3.76 -5.95
C GLY A 360 -4.02 -4.61 -7.23
N SER A 361 -4.40 -4.03 -8.38
CA SER A 361 -4.46 -4.77 -9.64
C SER A 361 -3.08 -5.14 -10.20
N ASN A 362 -3.03 -6.28 -10.89
CA ASN A 362 -1.87 -6.77 -11.65
C ASN A 362 -1.85 -6.25 -13.11
N TYR A 363 -2.74 -5.33 -13.47
CA TYR A 363 -2.90 -4.80 -14.84
C TYR A 363 -1.60 -4.24 -15.44
N HIS A 364 -0.71 -3.68 -14.61
CA HIS A 364 0.60 -3.19 -15.05
C HIS A 364 1.58 -4.29 -15.51
N ILE A 365 1.28 -5.56 -15.19
CA ILE A 365 2.01 -6.76 -15.61
C ILE A 365 1.29 -7.42 -16.79
N LEU A 366 -0.05 -7.52 -16.73
CA LEU A 366 -0.86 -8.16 -17.78
C LEU A 366 -0.95 -7.33 -19.06
N TYR A 367 -0.96 -6.00 -18.95
CA TYR A 367 -1.20 -5.07 -20.06
C TYR A 367 -0.07 -4.04 -20.23
N PRO A 368 1.18 -4.48 -20.49
CA PRO A 368 2.35 -3.62 -20.46
C PRO A 368 2.36 -2.51 -21.53
N LYS A 369 1.81 -2.74 -22.74
CA LYS A 369 1.74 -1.69 -23.78
C LYS A 369 0.73 -0.60 -23.39
N LEU A 370 -0.47 -0.99 -22.94
CA LEU A 370 -1.46 -0.04 -22.44
C LEU A 370 -0.92 0.73 -21.23
N THR A 371 -0.25 0.04 -20.31
CA THR A 371 0.42 0.64 -19.14
C THR A 371 1.44 1.68 -19.57
N GLN A 372 2.28 1.36 -20.57
CA GLN A 372 3.28 2.27 -21.11
C GLN A 372 2.60 3.50 -21.72
N TYR A 373 1.55 3.32 -22.52
CA TYR A 373 0.79 4.43 -23.10
C TYR A 373 0.21 5.36 -22.01
N LEU A 374 -0.51 4.80 -21.04
CA LEU A 374 -1.12 5.56 -19.94
C LEU A 374 -0.07 6.31 -19.10
N LYS A 375 1.11 5.71 -18.88
CA LYS A 375 2.19 6.31 -18.07
C LYS A 375 3.01 7.38 -18.79
N SER A 376 3.31 7.20 -20.08
CA SER A 376 4.32 8.02 -20.77
C SER A 376 3.82 8.76 -22.00
N GLN A 377 2.63 8.44 -22.53
CA GLN A 377 2.11 9.03 -23.75
C GLN A 377 0.84 9.87 -23.51
N LEU A 378 -0.15 9.31 -22.79
CA LEU A 378 -1.37 10.03 -22.42
C LEU A 378 -1.11 11.37 -21.67
N PRO A 379 -0.12 11.48 -20.76
CA PRO A 379 0.19 12.76 -20.09
C PRO A 379 0.64 13.88 -21.04
N ASN A 380 1.19 13.54 -22.22
CA ASN A 380 1.56 14.53 -23.23
C ASN A 380 0.32 15.12 -23.93
N VAL A 381 -0.80 14.38 -23.95
CA VAL A 381 -2.07 14.82 -24.54
C VAL A 381 -2.66 16.02 -23.80
N ALA A 382 -2.45 16.10 -22.48
CA ALA A 382 -2.82 17.25 -21.65
C ALA A 382 -2.26 18.58 -22.20
N ASN A 383 -1.11 18.54 -22.88
CA ASN A 383 -0.44 19.73 -23.39
C ASN A 383 -0.84 20.09 -24.83
N ILE A 384 -1.81 19.39 -25.42
CA ILE A 384 -2.31 19.65 -26.78
C ILE A 384 -3.58 20.53 -26.70
N PRO A 385 -3.51 21.84 -27.00
CA PRO A 385 -4.64 22.76 -26.77
C PRO A 385 -5.88 22.41 -27.59
N LYS A 386 -5.73 21.75 -28.74
CA LYS A 386 -6.87 21.28 -29.54
C LYS A 386 -7.72 20.26 -28.78
N ILE A 387 -7.09 19.40 -27.97
CA ILE A 387 -7.75 18.34 -27.22
C ILE A 387 -8.35 18.92 -25.94
N THR A 388 -7.56 19.64 -25.12
CA THR A 388 -8.05 20.19 -23.86
C THR A 388 -9.14 21.24 -24.04
N ASN A 389 -9.08 22.08 -25.09
CA ASN A 389 -10.16 23.02 -25.41
C ASN A 389 -11.43 22.30 -25.90
N ALA A 390 -11.32 21.17 -26.63
CA ALA A 390 -12.48 20.39 -27.03
C ALA A 390 -13.14 19.72 -25.81
N ILE A 391 -12.34 19.09 -24.93
CA ILE A 391 -12.83 18.54 -23.66
C ILE A 391 -13.52 19.64 -22.83
N HIS A 392 -12.89 20.81 -22.65
CA HIS A 392 -13.50 21.95 -21.95
C HIS A 392 -14.81 22.41 -22.60
N GLN A 393 -14.92 22.41 -23.93
CA GLN A 393 -16.16 22.78 -24.60
C GLN A 393 -17.32 21.83 -24.25
N PHE A 394 -17.06 20.52 -24.23
CA PHE A 394 -18.08 19.50 -23.99
C PHE A 394 -18.35 19.23 -22.51
N THR A 395 -17.36 19.41 -21.63
CA THR A 395 -17.47 19.12 -20.18
C THR A 395 -17.55 20.36 -19.31
N GLN A 396 -17.26 21.56 -19.83
CA GLN A 396 -17.06 22.81 -19.06
C GLN A 396 -16.02 22.74 -17.92
N LEU A 397 -15.27 21.65 -17.77
CA LEU A 397 -14.20 21.51 -16.77
C LEU A 397 -13.08 22.54 -17.01
N PRO A 398 -12.48 23.15 -15.96
CA PRO A 398 -11.34 24.05 -16.11
C PRO A 398 -10.17 23.37 -16.85
N ILE A 399 -9.51 24.08 -17.77
CA ILE A 399 -8.39 23.55 -18.56
C ILE A 399 -7.28 22.97 -17.66
N ASN A 400 -6.95 23.63 -16.55
CA ASN A 400 -5.95 23.15 -15.59
C ASN A 400 -6.39 21.86 -14.87
N GLN A 401 -7.69 21.65 -14.65
CA GLN A 401 -8.21 20.39 -14.14
C GLN A 401 -8.06 19.29 -15.19
N ILE A 402 -8.50 19.52 -16.43
CA ILE A 402 -8.33 18.56 -17.54
C ILE A 402 -6.85 18.18 -17.71
N GLN A 403 -5.95 19.16 -17.62
CA GLN A 403 -4.52 18.94 -17.72
C GLN A 403 -3.94 18.10 -16.58
N ASN A 404 -4.38 18.36 -15.34
CA ASN A 404 -4.03 17.57 -14.17
C ASN A 404 -4.58 16.15 -14.30
N ASP A 405 -5.86 16.00 -14.64
CA ASP A 405 -6.57 14.72 -14.69
C ASP A 405 -5.95 13.78 -15.72
N LEU A 406 -5.54 14.28 -16.89
CA LEU A 406 -4.86 13.49 -17.92
C LEU A 406 -3.40 13.09 -17.59
N GLN A 407 -2.82 13.54 -16.46
CA GLN A 407 -1.53 13.02 -16.01
C GLN A 407 -1.67 11.58 -15.51
N TRP A 408 -0.62 10.76 -15.69
CA TRP A 408 -0.60 9.45 -15.05
C TRP A 408 -0.72 9.63 -13.55
N GLY A 409 -1.57 8.80 -12.98
CA GLY A 409 -2.10 9.03 -11.68
C GLY A 409 -3.56 9.42 -11.74
N LYS A 410 -4.02 10.49 -12.45
CA LYS A 410 -4.85 11.58 -11.87
C LYS A 410 -6.39 11.70 -12.08
N GLY A 411 -6.99 11.40 -13.23
CA GLY A 411 -8.47 11.41 -13.49
C GLY A 411 -9.06 10.04 -13.91
N PRO A 412 -10.38 9.77 -13.84
CA PRO A 412 -11.03 8.43 -13.63
C PRO A 412 -10.22 7.11 -13.77
N GLU A 413 -10.43 6.16 -12.85
CA GLU A 413 -9.81 4.82 -12.86
C GLU A 413 -10.08 4.06 -14.16
N VAL A 414 -9.03 3.51 -14.77
CA VAL A 414 -9.16 2.66 -15.97
C VAL A 414 -9.31 1.21 -15.53
N HIS A 415 -10.53 0.68 -15.63
CA HIS A 415 -10.88 -0.73 -15.40
C HIS A 415 -10.83 -1.50 -16.72
N ILE A 416 -10.51 -2.80 -16.65
CA ILE A 416 -10.45 -3.67 -17.83
C ILE A 416 -11.37 -4.85 -17.57
N ALA A 417 -12.44 -4.94 -18.35
CA ALA A 417 -13.54 -5.88 -18.15
C ALA A 417 -14.03 -6.39 -19.51
N GLN A 418 -14.74 -7.52 -19.54
CA GLN A 418 -15.49 -7.93 -20.72
C GLN A 418 -16.76 -7.07 -20.78
N LEU A 419 -16.92 -6.25 -21.82
CA LEU A 419 -18.10 -5.39 -21.99
C LEU A 419 -19.25 -6.10 -22.73
N ASP A 420 -18.97 -7.23 -23.39
CA ASP A 420 -19.99 -8.14 -23.92
C ASP A 420 -20.96 -8.59 -22.81
N ASN A 421 -22.17 -8.05 -22.84
CA ASN A 421 -23.21 -8.30 -21.85
C ASN A 421 -22.83 -7.87 -20.42
N TYR A 422 -22.07 -6.76 -20.28
CA TYR A 422 -21.74 -6.19 -18.97
C TYR A 422 -23.01 -5.95 -18.14
N PRO A 423 -23.15 -6.50 -16.91
CA PRO A 423 -24.44 -6.58 -16.21
C PRO A 423 -25.13 -5.23 -16.00
N ASP A 424 -24.33 -4.18 -15.78
CA ASP A 424 -24.80 -2.86 -15.41
C ASP A 424 -24.93 -1.92 -16.63
N CYS A 425 -24.54 -2.37 -17.83
CA CYS A 425 -24.59 -1.59 -19.07
C CYS A 425 -25.65 -2.14 -20.05
N ASN A 426 -26.86 -1.59 -19.99
CA ASN A 426 -27.98 -2.02 -20.86
C ASN A 426 -27.86 -1.59 -22.33
N THR A 427 -26.90 -0.72 -22.65
CA THR A 427 -26.57 -0.29 -24.02
C THR A 427 -25.33 -0.95 -24.60
N CYS A 428 -24.58 -1.73 -23.81
CA CYS A 428 -23.37 -2.39 -24.28
C CYS A 428 -23.70 -3.53 -25.25
N THR A 429 -22.92 -3.60 -26.33
CA THR A 429 -22.96 -4.60 -27.40
C THR A 429 -21.56 -5.15 -27.66
N GLU A 430 -21.45 -6.15 -28.54
CA GLU A 430 -20.17 -6.71 -29.03
C GLU A 430 -19.24 -5.67 -29.73
N ASP A 431 -19.75 -4.47 -30.00
CA ASP A 431 -18.98 -3.35 -30.57
C ASP A 431 -18.52 -2.33 -29.49
N THR A 432 -18.80 -2.56 -28.20
CA THR A 432 -18.56 -1.57 -27.14
C THR A 432 -17.14 -1.68 -26.59
N VAL A 433 -16.31 -0.66 -26.87
CA VAL A 433 -14.88 -0.65 -26.52
C VAL A 433 -14.59 0.12 -25.23
N GLY A 434 -15.40 1.13 -24.95
CA GLY A 434 -15.32 1.97 -23.77
C GLY A 434 -16.69 2.13 -23.13
N TYR A 435 -16.71 2.32 -21.81
CA TYR A 435 -17.94 2.63 -21.07
C TYR A 435 -17.62 3.46 -19.82
N PHE A 436 -18.21 4.66 -19.74
CA PHE A 436 -18.31 5.43 -18.49
C PHE A 436 -19.60 5.07 -17.74
N ASP A 437 -19.45 4.45 -16.57
CA ASP A 437 -20.55 3.90 -15.79
C ASP A 437 -21.14 4.92 -14.81
N LYS A 438 -22.30 5.49 -15.18
CA LYS A 438 -23.05 6.48 -14.38
C LYS A 438 -24.51 6.03 -14.16
N PRO A 439 -25.08 6.16 -12.94
CA PRO A 439 -24.48 6.77 -11.73
C PRO A 439 -23.67 5.82 -10.81
N GLU A 440 -23.63 4.51 -11.07
CA GLU A 440 -23.13 3.50 -10.12
C GLU A 440 -21.63 3.60 -9.81
N ASN A 441 -20.81 3.99 -10.80
CA ASN A 441 -19.34 4.01 -10.67
C ASN A 441 -18.71 5.29 -11.25
N PRO A 442 -19.04 6.50 -10.73
CA PRO A 442 -18.80 7.79 -11.37
C PRO A 442 -17.32 8.23 -11.45
N ASN A 443 -16.39 7.38 -11.01
CA ASN A 443 -14.94 7.57 -11.07
C ASN A 443 -14.23 6.48 -11.88
N LYS A 444 -14.95 5.68 -12.68
CA LYS A 444 -14.40 4.56 -13.47
C LYS A 444 -14.71 4.72 -14.95
N ILE A 445 -13.68 4.53 -15.77
CA ILE A 445 -13.78 4.26 -17.20
C ILE A 445 -13.48 2.78 -17.37
N PHE A 446 -14.37 2.04 -18.02
CA PHE A 446 -14.12 0.65 -18.41
C PHE A 446 -13.62 0.60 -19.86
N LEU A 447 -12.62 -0.25 -20.10
CA LEU A 447 -12.18 -0.64 -21.43
C LEU A 447 -12.44 -2.12 -21.63
N ASP A 448 -12.85 -2.47 -22.85
CA ASP A 448 -13.08 -3.86 -23.20
C ASP A 448 -11.79 -4.69 -23.25
N ILE A 449 -11.82 -5.84 -22.58
CA ILE A 449 -10.67 -6.72 -22.41
C ILE A 449 -10.19 -7.34 -23.73
N ASP A 450 -11.07 -7.59 -24.70
CA ASP A 450 -10.66 -8.16 -25.99
C ASP A 450 -9.92 -7.12 -26.82
N TYR A 451 -10.28 -5.85 -26.75
CA TYR A 451 -9.52 -4.77 -27.40
C TYR A 451 -8.16 -4.55 -26.74
N VAL A 452 -8.09 -4.60 -25.40
CA VAL A 452 -6.81 -4.52 -24.68
C VAL A 452 -5.93 -5.74 -24.98
N ALA A 453 -6.47 -6.96 -24.94
CA ALA A 453 -5.74 -8.18 -25.26
C ALA A 453 -5.24 -8.18 -26.71
N GLN A 454 -6.02 -7.65 -27.65
CA GLN A 454 -5.60 -7.48 -29.04
C GLN A 454 -4.52 -6.39 -29.19
N LEU A 455 -4.49 -5.33 -28.37
CA LEU A 455 -3.34 -4.42 -28.31
C LEU A 455 -2.09 -5.16 -27.82
N GLU A 456 -2.16 -5.86 -26.69
CA GLU A 456 -1.00 -6.53 -26.09
C GLU A 456 -0.42 -7.64 -26.99
N ASN A 457 -1.29 -8.48 -27.56
CA ASN A 457 -0.90 -9.48 -28.56
C ASN A 457 -0.51 -8.87 -29.92
N GLY A 458 -0.86 -7.61 -30.16
CA GLY A 458 -0.59 -6.90 -31.41
C GLY A 458 -1.45 -7.38 -32.58
N THR A 459 -2.70 -7.77 -32.35
CA THR A 459 -3.61 -8.30 -33.37
C THR A 459 -4.77 -7.35 -33.75
N LEU A 460 -4.94 -6.22 -33.04
CA LEU A 460 -6.15 -5.38 -33.14
C LEU A 460 -6.39 -4.76 -34.54
N ILE A 461 -5.31 -4.36 -35.22
CA ILE A 461 -5.35 -3.69 -36.54
C ILE A 461 -4.12 -4.16 -37.31
N GLU A 462 -4.21 -5.16 -38.19
CA GLU A 462 -3.11 -5.62 -39.11
C GLU A 462 -1.66 -5.63 -38.54
N ASN A 463 -1.47 -6.00 -37.26
CA ASN A 463 -0.20 -5.95 -36.50
C ASN A 463 0.40 -4.55 -36.25
N ASP A 464 -0.46 -3.54 -36.19
CA ASP A 464 -0.10 -2.13 -36.25
C ASP A 464 -0.36 -1.39 -34.92
N ASN A 465 0.57 -1.59 -33.98
CA ASN A 465 0.43 -1.15 -32.59
C ASN A 465 0.11 0.34 -32.43
N ASP A 466 0.65 1.24 -33.26
CA ASP A 466 0.41 2.68 -33.06
C ASP A 466 -1.05 3.06 -33.36
N ALA A 467 -1.70 2.38 -34.32
CA ALA A 467 -3.12 2.60 -34.61
C ALA A 467 -4.00 2.03 -33.49
N ALA A 468 -3.63 0.87 -32.93
CA ALA A 468 -4.31 0.25 -31.80
C ALA A 468 -4.22 1.13 -30.54
N ILE A 469 -3.03 1.66 -30.24
CA ILE A 469 -2.78 2.60 -29.15
C ILE A 469 -3.53 3.93 -29.38
N PHE A 470 -3.51 4.47 -30.60
CA PHE A 470 -4.25 5.69 -30.94
C PHE A 470 -5.76 5.51 -30.78
N PHE A 471 -6.30 4.35 -31.15
CA PHE A 471 -7.71 4.02 -30.96
C PHE A 471 -8.08 3.94 -29.48
N LEU A 472 -7.46 3.07 -28.69
CA LEU A 472 -7.74 2.93 -27.25
C LEU A 472 -7.49 4.24 -26.48
N GLY A 473 -6.44 4.98 -26.84
CA GLY A 473 -6.18 6.32 -26.30
C GLY A 473 -7.29 7.32 -26.61
N THR A 474 -7.90 7.23 -27.80
CA THR A 474 -9.08 8.04 -28.14
C THR A 474 -10.31 7.58 -27.36
N THR A 475 -10.53 6.28 -27.18
CA THR A 475 -11.62 5.73 -26.35
C THR A 475 -11.51 6.21 -24.89
N ILE A 476 -10.33 6.20 -24.29
CA ILE A 476 -10.14 6.74 -22.93
C ILE A 476 -10.53 8.23 -22.85
N LEU A 477 -10.18 9.01 -23.88
CA LEU A 477 -10.56 10.43 -23.95
C LEU A 477 -12.06 10.62 -24.21
N HIS A 478 -12.71 9.72 -24.96
CA HIS A 478 -14.15 9.68 -25.17
C HIS A 478 -14.90 9.52 -23.85
N GLU A 479 -14.55 8.48 -23.09
CA GLU A 479 -15.14 8.21 -21.77
C GLU A 479 -14.77 9.28 -20.74
N TYR A 480 -13.59 9.91 -20.84
CA TYR A 480 -13.24 11.07 -20.00
C TYR A 480 -14.14 12.29 -20.25
N VAL A 481 -14.66 12.48 -21.47
CA VAL A 481 -15.64 13.53 -21.74
C VAL A 481 -16.98 13.20 -21.05
N HIS A 482 -17.46 11.94 -21.14
CA HIS A 482 -18.65 11.50 -20.40
C HIS A 482 -18.51 11.65 -18.87
N TYR A 483 -17.33 11.32 -18.33
CA TYR A 483 -16.96 11.55 -16.93
C TYR A 483 -17.00 13.03 -16.56
N GLY A 484 -16.41 13.90 -17.39
CA GLY A 484 -16.27 15.32 -17.10
C GLY A 484 -17.59 16.09 -17.16
N ASP A 485 -18.46 15.73 -18.09
CA ASP A 485 -19.83 16.26 -18.20
C ASP A 485 -20.66 15.86 -16.96
N TYR A 486 -20.62 14.58 -16.59
CA TYR A 486 -21.31 14.09 -15.39
C TYR A 486 -20.82 14.79 -14.10
N ASN A 487 -19.51 14.85 -13.87
CA ASN A 487 -18.96 15.28 -12.58
C ASN A 487 -19.02 16.78 -12.30
N ASN A 488 -19.30 17.64 -13.28
CA ASN A 488 -19.60 19.05 -13.01
C ASN A 488 -21.10 19.39 -13.03
N GLY A 489 -21.97 18.40 -13.27
CA GLY A 489 -23.42 18.59 -13.37
C GLY A 489 -23.87 19.30 -14.65
N PHE A 490 -23.05 19.26 -15.71
CA PHE A 490 -23.45 19.60 -17.06
C PHE A 490 -24.10 18.35 -17.72
N ASP A 491 -24.85 18.58 -18.78
CA ASP A 491 -25.49 17.52 -19.57
C ASP A 491 -25.43 17.99 -21.03
N TYR A 492 -24.34 17.66 -21.71
CA TYR A 492 -24.15 18.07 -23.09
C TYR A 492 -25.01 17.19 -24.01
N PRO A 493 -26.00 17.74 -24.75
CA PRO A 493 -27.10 16.93 -25.27
C PRO A 493 -26.69 15.90 -26.34
N GLY A 494 -26.72 14.61 -25.98
CA GLY A 494 -26.40 13.42 -26.80
C GLY A 494 -24.90 13.21 -27.02
N GLU A 495 -24.46 12.04 -27.49
CA GLU A 495 -23.05 11.57 -27.55
C GLU A 495 -21.95 12.66 -27.64
N GLU A 496 -21.47 13.10 -26.48
CA GLU A 496 -20.48 14.16 -26.31
C GLU A 496 -19.05 13.68 -26.61
N GLY A 497 -18.69 12.44 -26.23
CA GLY A 497 -17.42 11.81 -26.60
C GLY A 497 -17.24 11.70 -28.12
N ARG A 498 -18.27 11.24 -28.84
CA ARG A 498 -18.30 11.22 -30.31
C ARG A 498 -18.12 12.61 -30.95
N LYS A 499 -18.71 13.65 -30.36
CA LYS A 499 -18.56 15.03 -30.86
C LYS A 499 -17.17 15.58 -30.59
N PHE A 500 -16.58 15.24 -29.44
CA PHE A 500 -15.19 15.49 -29.12
C PHE A 500 -14.26 14.89 -30.18
N GLU A 501 -14.43 13.61 -30.54
CA GLU A 501 -13.61 12.97 -31.57
C GLU A 501 -13.71 13.66 -32.93
N ILE A 502 -14.94 13.97 -33.37
CA ILE A 502 -15.17 14.67 -34.64
C ILE A 502 -14.51 16.06 -34.63
N MET A 503 -14.53 16.77 -33.49
CA MET A 503 -13.89 18.08 -33.35
C MET A 503 -12.35 17.99 -33.34
N VAL A 504 -11.77 17.00 -32.67
CA VAL A 504 -10.31 16.84 -32.54
C VAL A 504 -9.70 16.16 -33.75
N TYR A 505 -10.25 15.04 -34.19
CA TYR A 505 -9.68 14.16 -35.22
C TYR A 505 -10.36 14.29 -36.59
N GLY A 506 -11.50 14.98 -36.65
CA GLY A 506 -12.25 15.22 -37.89
C GLY A 506 -13.19 14.09 -38.31
N ASN A 507 -13.25 13.00 -37.53
CA ASN A 507 -14.11 11.83 -37.71
C ASN A 507 -14.38 11.19 -36.35
N ASN A 508 -15.38 10.29 -36.30
CA ASN A 508 -15.52 9.31 -35.23
C ASN A 508 -14.44 8.23 -35.42
N VAL A 509 -13.54 8.07 -34.46
CA VAL A 509 -12.44 7.11 -34.50
C VAL A 509 -12.98 5.73 -34.21
N GLN A 510 -12.62 4.76 -35.04
CA GLN A 510 -13.09 3.38 -35.01
C GLN A 510 -11.92 2.45 -35.34
N PRO A 511 -11.97 1.15 -34.98
CA PRO A 511 -10.86 0.21 -35.25
C PRO A 511 -10.44 0.18 -36.73
N ASP A 512 -11.43 0.25 -37.64
CA ASP A 512 -11.22 0.18 -39.08
C ASP A 512 -10.60 1.46 -39.70
N ASN A 513 -10.71 2.60 -39.01
CA ASN A 513 -10.31 3.91 -39.53
C ASN A 513 -9.17 4.59 -38.75
N ALA A 514 -8.82 4.07 -37.56
CA ALA A 514 -7.82 4.66 -36.66
C ALA A 514 -6.47 4.93 -37.34
N ARG A 515 -5.96 3.98 -38.14
CA ARG A 515 -4.72 4.16 -38.93
C ARG A 515 -4.84 5.30 -39.96
N LEU A 516 -5.96 5.40 -40.67
CA LEU A 516 -6.16 6.46 -41.67
C LEU A 516 -6.19 7.86 -41.01
N ILE A 517 -6.81 7.95 -39.83
CA ILE A 517 -6.86 9.18 -39.03
C ILE A 517 -5.48 9.53 -38.48
N LEU A 518 -4.77 8.58 -37.86
CA LEU A 518 -3.42 8.77 -37.33
C LEU A 518 -2.44 9.23 -38.43
N ASN A 519 -2.49 8.59 -39.60
CA ASN A 519 -1.68 9.00 -40.75
C ASN A 519 -2.02 10.43 -41.20
N LYS A 520 -3.28 10.88 -41.12
CA LYS A 520 -3.68 12.25 -41.45
C LYS A 520 -3.23 13.29 -40.41
N ILE A 521 -3.01 12.88 -39.15
CA ILE A 521 -2.51 13.76 -38.08
C ILE A 521 -0.99 13.95 -38.20
N ASN A 522 -0.29 12.92 -38.68
CA ASN A 522 1.18 12.91 -38.81
C ASN A 522 1.71 13.54 -40.12
N ASN A 523 0.84 14.03 -41.02
CA ASN A 523 1.17 14.69 -42.29
C ASN A 523 0.68 16.14 -42.31
#